data_AF-A0A820PT85-F1
#
_entry.id   AF-A0A820PT85-F1
#
_cell.length_a   1.000
_cell.length_b   1.000
_cell.length_c   1.000
_cell.angle_alpha   90.00
_cell.angle_beta   90.00
_cell.angle_gamma   90.00
#
_symmetry.space_group_name_H-M   'P 1'
#
loop_
_entity.id
_entity.type
_entity.pdbx_description
1 polymer ?
#
loop_
_entity_poly.entity_id
_entity_poly.type
_entity_poly.pdbx_seq_one_letter_code
_entity_poly.pdbx_strand_id
1 'polypeptide(L)'
;FDDETFIANIETLFVNLLGYYSEKTDYDELDLDKRISYNLTPEQLCLATKLRKVCDKFRQHARKSISRYKKEIDPIVKTLKNLSKDKIIYITRPDNGRAVVILERSDYLMKMEQIFNESKTFEQLDEDPTIQQEDKLHRKLLHLKNIGFLTDSEYKFTRPVGSQPGKAYGLPKIDKDGVPLRSIISACGTFNEKLSKLLANKLKRLRTSPTIVIDTFKFVKELQNLKLNTTNIKMVSFDIISLFIRVPLARTIDLILDKMYEPTHTCSFSELKRADLC
;
A
#
# COMPACT_ATOMS: atom_id res chain seq x y z
N PHE A 1 -34.28 0.83 2.65
CA PHE A 1 -34.61 2.26 2.76
C PHE A 1 -36.00 2.32 3.34
N ASP A 2 -36.11 2.07 4.65
CA ASP A 2 -37.36 2.22 5.39
C ASP A 2 -37.72 3.71 5.54
N ASP A 3 -38.98 3.95 5.89
CA ASP A 3 -39.53 5.29 6.05
C ASP A 3 -38.95 6.04 7.27
N GLU A 4 -38.42 5.32 8.26
CA GLU A 4 -37.79 5.90 9.46
C GLU A 4 -36.45 6.56 9.12
N THR A 5 -35.64 5.89 8.30
CA THR A 5 -34.38 6.42 7.77
C THR A 5 -34.62 7.67 6.93
N PHE A 6 -35.76 7.74 6.23
CA PHE A 6 -36.12 8.92 5.43
C PHE A 6 -36.55 10.10 6.31
N ILE A 7 -37.33 9.86 7.36
CA ILE A 7 -37.76 10.90 8.31
C ILE A 7 -36.55 11.43 9.10
N ALA A 8 -35.67 10.56 9.58
CA ALA A 8 -34.43 10.96 10.27
C ALA A 8 -33.54 11.87 9.39
N ASN A 9 -33.47 11.58 8.09
CA ASN A 9 -32.74 12.41 7.13
C ASN A 9 -33.42 13.77 6.86
N ILE A 10 -34.74 13.85 6.98
CA ILE A 10 -35.48 15.13 6.86
C ILE A 10 -35.33 15.96 8.14
N GLU A 11 -35.42 15.37 9.33
CA GLU A 11 -35.12 16.08 10.59
C GLU A 11 -33.69 16.63 10.57
N THR A 12 -32.71 15.81 10.18
CA THR A 12 -31.31 16.23 10.04
C THR A 12 -31.16 17.37 9.03
N LEU A 13 -31.89 17.33 7.91
CA LEU A 13 -31.90 18.41 6.91
C LEU A 13 -32.46 19.71 7.49
N PHE A 14 -33.55 19.66 8.27
CA PHE A 14 -34.17 20.85 8.87
C PHE A 14 -33.36 21.44 10.01
N VAL A 15 -32.75 20.61 10.86
CA VAL A 15 -31.80 21.03 11.90
C VAL A 15 -30.65 21.81 11.29
N ASN A 16 -30.08 21.30 10.19
CA ASN A 16 -28.98 21.98 9.49
C ASN A 16 -29.42 23.26 8.75
N LEU A 17 -30.66 23.33 8.28
CA LEU A 17 -31.17 24.51 7.55
C LEU A 17 -31.60 25.65 8.47
N LEU A 18 -32.12 25.33 9.65
CA LEU A 18 -32.69 26.30 10.60
C LEU A 18 -31.72 26.69 11.73
N GLY A 19 -30.57 26.01 11.84
CA GLY A 19 -29.52 26.34 12.81
C GLY A 19 -29.85 26.01 14.27
N TYR A 20 -30.94 25.27 14.52
CA TYR A 20 -31.32 24.80 15.84
C TYR A 20 -30.73 23.42 16.10
N TYR A 21 -29.69 23.34 16.92
CA TYR A 21 -29.22 22.07 17.47
C TYR A 21 -30.26 21.58 18.50
N SER A 22 -30.89 20.43 18.25
CA SER A 22 -31.54 19.72 19.35
C SER A 22 -30.43 19.14 20.24
N GLU A 23 -30.39 19.51 21.51
CA GLU A 23 -29.62 18.79 22.51
C GLU A 23 -30.14 17.35 22.58
N LYS A 24 -29.53 16.45 21.81
CA LYS A 24 -29.86 15.02 21.86
C LYS A 24 -28.57 14.25 22.04
N THR A 25 -28.19 14.12 23.31
CA THR A 25 -27.38 13.02 23.83
C THR A 25 -28.03 11.70 23.44
N ASP A 26 -27.20 10.81 22.89
CA ASP A 26 -27.33 9.36 22.88
C ASP A 26 -28.72 8.78 22.59
N TYR A 27 -28.89 8.33 21.35
CA TYR A 27 -29.84 7.24 21.06
C TYR A 27 -29.30 5.97 21.72
N ASP A 28 -29.55 5.84 23.02
CA ASP A 28 -29.75 4.53 23.61
C ASP A 28 -30.93 3.87 22.88
N GLU A 29 -30.71 2.61 22.49
CA GLU A 29 -31.70 1.70 21.91
C GLU A 29 -32.92 1.60 22.85
N LEU A 30 -33.90 2.49 22.66
CA LEU A 30 -35.19 2.45 23.33
C LEU A 30 -36.22 1.87 22.36
N ASP A 31 -36.47 0.58 22.53
CA ASP A 31 -37.61 -0.24 22.10
C ASP A 31 -38.45 0.24 20.91
N LEU A 32 -38.40 -0.57 19.85
CA LEU A 32 -39.15 -0.54 18.57
C LEU A 32 -40.69 -0.47 18.65
N ASP A 33 -41.31 -0.34 19.83
CA ASP A 33 -42.77 -0.40 20.00
C ASP A 33 -43.44 0.91 20.49
N LYS A 34 -42.70 2.01 20.65
CA LYS A 34 -43.35 3.32 20.86
C LYS A 34 -43.80 3.90 19.52
N ARG A 35 -45.08 3.69 19.19
CA ARG A 35 -45.78 4.51 18.17
C ARG A 35 -45.68 5.98 18.57
N ILE A 36 -44.76 6.71 17.93
CA ILE A 36 -44.67 8.16 18.07
C ILE A 36 -45.95 8.75 17.44
N SER A 37 -46.92 9.13 18.27
CA SER A 37 -48.10 9.87 17.80
C SER A 37 -47.72 11.33 17.61
N TYR A 38 -47.44 11.72 16.37
CA TYR A 38 -47.18 13.11 16.03
C TYR A 38 -48.50 13.90 16.06
N ASN A 39 -48.75 14.65 17.14
CA ASN A 39 -49.87 15.59 17.25
C ASN A 39 -49.58 16.86 16.42
N LEU A 40 -49.49 16.70 15.09
CA LEU A 40 -49.25 17.80 14.16
C LEU A 40 -50.54 18.57 13.92
N THR A 41 -50.45 19.90 13.89
CA THR A 41 -51.57 20.75 13.48
C THR A 41 -51.91 20.51 11.99
N PRO A 42 -53.14 20.81 11.54
CA PRO A 42 -53.52 20.69 10.13
C PRO A 42 -52.56 21.45 9.18
N GLU A 43 -52.02 22.58 9.61
CA GLU A 43 -51.04 23.38 8.87
C GLU A 43 -49.69 22.67 8.74
N GLN A 44 -49.21 22.05 9.83
CA GLN A 44 -47.98 21.27 9.83
C GLN A 44 -48.10 20.01 8.97
N LEU A 45 -49.26 19.34 8.99
CA LEU A 45 -49.56 18.20 8.10
C LEU A 45 -49.55 18.63 6.62
N CYS A 46 -50.07 19.81 6.30
CA CYS A 46 -50.03 20.38 4.96
C CYS A 46 -48.58 20.65 4.50
N LEU A 47 -47.76 21.24 5.36
CA LEU A 47 -46.33 21.48 5.09
C LEU A 47 -45.54 20.19 4.93
N ALA A 48 -45.73 19.21 5.82
CA ALA A 48 -45.11 17.89 5.74
C ALA A 48 -45.46 17.19 4.41
N THR A 49 -46.72 17.29 3.97
CA THR A 49 -47.16 16.75 2.68
C THR A 49 -46.50 17.45 1.50
N LYS A 50 -46.33 18.78 1.54
CA LYS A 50 -45.60 19.53 0.51
C LYS A 50 -44.13 19.13 0.45
N LEU A 51 -43.49 18.97 1.61
CA LEU A 51 -42.09 18.54 1.71
C LEU A 51 -41.89 17.13 1.17
N ARG A 52 -42.78 16.19 1.54
CA ARG A 52 -42.74 14.82 1.00
C ARG A 52 -42.80 14.81 -0.53
N LYS A 53 -43.69 15.63 -1.12
CA LYS A 53 -43.78 15.78 -2.58
C LYS A 53 -42.48 16.33 -3.21
N VAL A 54 -41.80 17.28 -2.56
CA VAL A 54 -40.51 17.82 -3.04
C VAL A 54 -39.42 16.74 -2.97
N CYS A 55 -39.33 16.03 -1.84
CA CYS A 55 -38.37 14.95 -1.66
C CYS A 55 -38.60 13.78 -2.63
N ASP A 56 -39.86 13.41 -2.88
CA ASP A 56 -40.21 12.37 -3.86
C ASP A 56 -39.82 12.78 -5.27
N LYS A 57 -40.06 14.04 -5.66
CA LYS A 57 -39.61 14.58 -6.96
C LYS A 57 -38.08 14.51 -7.09
N PHE A 58 -37.35 14.94 -6.06
CA PHE A 58 -35.89 14.84 -6.05
C PHE A 58 -35.42 13.38 -6.16
N ARG A 59 -36.01 12.47 -5.39
CA ARG A 59 -35.68 11.04 -5.39
C ARG A 59 -35.94 10.41 -6.76
N GLN A 60 -37.05 10.75 -7.40
CA GLN A 60 -37.35 10.28 -8.76
C GLN A 60 -36.35 10.83 -9.79
N HIS A 61 -35.98 12.11 -9.68
CA HIS A 61 -34.97 12.72 -10.56
C HIS A 61 -33.58 12.09 -10.38
N ALA A 62 -33.15 11.89 -9.14
CA ALA A 62 -31.88 11.23 -8.80
C ALA A 62 -31.86 9.78 -9.33
N ARG A 63 -32.93 9.00 -9.12
CA ARG A 63 -33.05 7.64 -9.66
C ARG A 63 -32.98 7.60 -11.18
N LYS A 64 -33.66 8.52 -11.87
CA LYS A 64 -33.58 8.63 -13.34
C LYS A 64 -32.17 8.97 -13.81
N SER A 65 -31.49 9.91 -13.13
CA SER A 65 -30.12 10.31 -13.45
C SER A 65 -29.13 9.16 -13.26
N ILE A 66 -29.21 8.45 -12.12
CA ILE A 66 -28.39 7.26 -11.83
C ILE A 66 -28.66 6.15 -12.85
N SER A 67 -29.94 5.89 -13.18
CA SER A 67 -30.32 4.88 -14.18
C SER A 67 -29.78 5.22 -15.57
N ARG A 68 -29.84 6.49 -15.97
CA ARG A 68 -29.27 6.97 -17.23
C ARG A 68 -27.75 6.78 -17.24
N TYR A 69 -27.05 7.23 -16.20
CA TYR A 69 -25.61 7.09 -16.08
C TYR A 69 -25.17 5.62 -16.09
N LYS A 70 -25.94 4.75 -15.42
CA LYS A 70 -25.72 3.31 -15.44
C LYS A 70 -25.89 2.72 -16.84
N LYS A 71 -26.92 3.12 -17.60
CA LYS A 71 -27.10 2.69 -19.01
C LYS A 71 -25.95 3.12 -19.91
N GLU A 72 -25.35 4.28 -19.65
CA GLU A 72 -24.20 4.80 -20.41
C GLU A 72 -22.89 4.08 -20.01
N ILE A 73 -22.72 3.74 -18.73
CA ILE A 73 -21.52 3.07 -18.20
C ILE A 73 -21.52 1.56 -18.43
N ASP A 74 -22.68 0.89 -18.37
CA ASP A 74 -22.78 -0.56 -18.47
C ASP A 74 -22.10 -1.12 -19.75
N PRO A 75 -22.26 -0.51 -20.94
CA PRO A 75 -21.52 -0.92 -22.14
C PRO A 75 -20.00 -0.75 -22.02
N ILE A 76 -19.55 0.34 -21.40
CA ILE A 76 -18.12 0.63 -21.18
C ILE A 76 -17.54 -0.42 -20.23
N VAL A 77 -18.20 -0.67 -19.09
CA VAL A 77 -17.79 -1.69 -18.12
C VAL A 77 -17.78 -3.08 -18.75
N LYS A 78 -18.77 -3.40 -19.59
CA LYS A 78 -18.79 -4.66 -20.34
C LYS A 78 -17.59 -4.78 -21.28
N THR A 79 -17.26 -3.70 -21.99
CA THR A 79 -16.10 -3.64 -22.89
C THR A 79 -14.79 -3.82 -22.10
N LEU A 80 -14.62 -3.11 -20.99
CA LEU A 80 -13.44 -3.25 -20.12
C LEU A 80 -13.31 -4.66 -19.52
N LYS A 81 -14.44 -5.27 -19.14
CA LYS A 81 -14.47 -6.67 -18.68
C LYS A 81 -14.05 -7.64 -19.79
N ASN A 82 -14.50 -7.41 -21.02
CA ASN A 82 -14.09 -8.23 -22.17
C ASN A 82 -12.60 -8.05 -22.45
N LEU A 83 -12.10 -6.81 -22.44
CA LEU A 83 -10.69 -6.50 -22.60
C LEU A 83 -9.83 -7.16 -21.51
N SER A 84 -10.28 -7.15 -20.26
CA SER A 84 -9.57 -7.83 -19.15
C SER A 84 -9.52 -9.36 -19.27
N LYS A 85 -10.40 -9.96 -20.09
CA LYS A 85 -10.47 -11.40 -20.34
C LYS A 85 -9.68 -11.83 -21.58
N ASP A 86 -9.27 -10.87 -22.41
CA ASP A 86 -8.48 -11.14 -23.59
C ASP A 86 -7.09 -11.65 -23.17
N LYS A 87 -6.77 -12.88 -23.59
CA LYS A 87 -5.51 -13.56 -23.26
C LYS A 87 -4.37 -13.14 -24.17
N ILE A 88 -4.64 -12.46 -25.28
CA ILE A 88 -3.62 -12.00 -26.25
C ILE A 88 -2.91 -10.77 -25.71
N ILE A 89 -3.59 -9.94 -24.91
CA ILE A 89 -3.03 -8.71 -24.37
C ILE A 89 -2.58 -8.86 -22.91
N TYR A 90 -1.65 -8.02 -22.51
CA TYR A 90 -1.22 -7.83 -21.13
C TYR A 90 -1.40 -6.36 -20.75
N ILE A 91 -2.27 -6.11 -19.77
CA ILE A 91 -2.58 -4.76 -19.29
C ILE A 91 -1.83 -4.53 -17.98
N THR A 92 -1.02 -3.49 -17.93
CA THR A 92 -0.23 -3.13 -16.74
C THR A 92 -0.03 -1.62 -16.64
N ARG A 93 0.64 -1.18 -15.57
CA ARG A 93 1.10 0.20 -15.39
C ARG A 93 2.56 0.32 -15.86
N PRO A 94 3.01 1.51 -16.31
CA PRO A 94 4.41 1.73 -16.61
C PRO A 94 5.27 1.76 -15.33
N ASP A 95 6.58 1.66 -15.50
CA ASP A 95 7.57 1.84 -14.41
C ASP A 95 7.49 3.25 -13.81
N ASN A 96 7.33 4.26 -14.67
CA ASN A 96 7.21 5.66 -14.30
C ASN A 96 5.97 6.31 -14.92
N GLY A 97 5.33 7.21 -14.16
CA GLY A 97 4.17 7.99 -14.63
C GLY A 97 2.81 7.38 -14.27
N ARG A 98 1.75 8.00 -14.78
CA ARG A 98 0.34 7.62 -14.55
C ARG A 98 -0.33 7.29 -15.88
N ALA A 99 0.03 6.15 -16.45
CA ALA A 99 -0.57 5.65 -17.68
C ALA A 99 -1.04 4.19 -17.52
N VAL A 100 -1.80 3.71 -18.50
CA VAL A 100 -2.12 2.30 -18.67
C VAL A 100 -1.39 1.84 -19.92
N VAL A 101 -0.65 0.74 -19.80
CA VAL A 101 0.09 0.12 -20.91
C VAL A 101 -0.61 -1.16 -21.31
N ILE A 102 -0.87 -1.31 -22.60
CA ILE A 102 -1.38 -2.54 -23.21
C ILE A 102 -0.27 -3.08 -24.09
N LEU A 103 0.19 -4.30 -23.79
CA LEU A 103 1.22 -5.02 -24.53
C LEU A 103 0.62 -6.28 -25.15
N GLU A 104 1.29 -6.82 -26.16
CA GLU A 104 1.08 -8.21 -26.54
C GLU A 104 1.63 -9.12 -25.42
N ARG A 105 0.84 -10.12 -25.02
CA ARG A 105 1.20 -11.00 -23.91
C ARG A 105 2.41 -11.88 -24.23
N SER A 106 2.54 -12.32 -25.48
CA SER A 106 3.67 -13.10 -25.98
C SER A 106 4.99 -12.33 -25.84
N ASP A 107 5.05 -11.08 -26.33
CA ASP A 107 6.21 -10.20 -26.21
C ASP A 107 6.57 -9.94 -24.74
N TYR A 108 5.57 -9.68 -23.89
CA TYR A 108 5.79 -9.50 -22.47
C TYR A 108 6.42 -10.74 -21.81
N LEU A 109 5.89 -11.94 -22.10
CA LEU A 109 6.41 -13.19 -21.55
C LEU A 109 7.84 -13.47 -22.04
N MET A 110 8.10 -13.28 -23.33
CA MET A 110 9.43 -13.42 -23.92
C MET A 110 10.44 -12.49 -23.25
N LYS A 111 10.10 -11.21 -23.05
CA LYS A 111 10.96 -10.25 -22.34
C LYS A 111 11.21 -10.65 -20.89
N MET A 112 10.19 -11.19 -20.21
CA MET A 112 10.36 -11.69 -18.83
C MET A 112 11.27 -12.91 -18.76
N GLU A 113 11.10 -13.89 -19.66
CA GLU A 113 11.97 -15.07 -19.77
C GLU A 113 13.41 -14.67 -20.08
N GLN A 114 13.62 -13.72 -21.00
CA GLN A 114 14.94 -13.18 -21.30
C GLN A 114 15.60 -12.60 -20.04
N ILE A 115 14.87 -11.82 -19.23
CA ILE A 115 15.40 -11.27 -17.98
C ILE A 115 15.81 -12.38 -17.00
N PHE A 116 15.02 -13.45 -16.89
CA PHE A 116 15.36 -14.55 -15.97
C PHE A 116 16.55 -15.38 -16.48
N ASN A 117 16.63 -15.65 -17.78
CA ASN A 117 17.65 -16.49 -18.38
C ASN A 117 19.01 -15.79 -18.54
N GLU A 118 19.02 -14.49 -18.86
CA GLU A 118 20.27 -13.74 -19.07
C GLU A 118 20.91 -13.27 -17.76
N SER A 119 20.14 -13.18 -16.68
CA SER A 119 20.70 -12.72 -15.42
C SER A 119 21.45 -13.85 -14.71
N LYS A 120 22.65 -13.55 -14.22
CA LYS A 120 23.33 -14.38 -13.20
C LYS A 120 22.68 -14.29 -11.81
N THR A 121 21.51 -13.66 -11.72
CA THR A 121 20.82 -13.33 -10.47
C THR A 121 19.75 -14.36 -10.11
N PHE A 122 19.24 -15.10 -11.10
CA PHE A 122 18.21 -16.11 -10.90
C PHE A 122 18.75 -17.50 -11.19
N GLU A 123 18.27 -18.46 -10.42
CA GLU A 123 18.56 -19.88 -10.58
C GLU A 123 17.22 -20.61 -10.63
N GLN A 124 17.11 -21.56 -11.56
CA GLN A 124 15.93 -22.40 -11.66
C GLN A 124 15.94 -23.42 -10.51
N LEU A 125 14.80 -23.53 -9.82
CA LEU A 125 14.59 -24.51 -8.77
C LEU A 125 13.66 -25.61 -9.27
N ASP A 126 13.94 -26.85 -8.88
CA ASP A 126 13.10 -28.01 -9.24
C ASP A 126 11.81 -28.07 -8.41
N GLU A 127 11.85 -27.56 -7.17
CA GLU A 127 10.74 -27.60 -6.22
C GLU A 127 10.54 -26.24 -5.54
N ASP A 128 9.30 -25.96 -5.11
CA ASP A 128 8.98 -24.75 -4.34
C ASP A 128 9.49 -24.88 -2.89
N PRO A 129 10.50 -24.09 -2.47
CA PRO A 129 11.08 -24.21 -1.14
C PRO A 129 10.27 -23.47 -0.07
N THR A 130 9.12 -22.85 -0.41
CA THR A 130 8.41 -21.90 0.46
C THR A 130 8.11 -22.47 1.85
N ILE A 131 7.54 -23.68 1.92
CA ILE A 131 7.19 -24.32 3.19
C ILE A 131 8.44 -24.68 4.00
N GLN A 132 9.47 -25.20 3.33
CA GLN A 132 10.75 -25.55 3.97
C GLN A 132 11.42 -24.30 4.58
N GLN A 133 11.38 -23.17 3.88
CA GLN A 133 11.93 -21.89 4.36
C GLN A 133 11.08 -21.29 5.49
N GLU A 134 9.76 -21.39 5.40
CA GLU A 134 8.84 -21.01 6.48
C GLU A 134 9.15 -21.78 7.77
N ASP A 135 9.27 -23.11 7.69
CA ASP A 135 9.58 -23.96 8.85
C ASP A 135 10.96 -23.67 9.43
N LYS A 136 11.96 -23.45 8.57
CA LYS A 136 13.32 -23.08 9.00
C LYS A 136 13.30 -21.74 9.74
N LEU A 137 12.59 -20.74 9.20
CA LEU A 137 12.48 -19.43 9.83
C LEU A 137 11.70 -19.52 11.15
N HIS A 138 10.57 -20.22 11.18
CA HIS A 138 9.75 -20.40 12.37
C HIS A 138 10.57 -21.01 13.51
N ARG A 139 11.32 -22.09 13.24
CA ARG A 139 12.22 -22.70 14.25
C ARG A 139 13.25 -21.71 14.79
N LYS A 140 13.87 -20.91 13.91
CA LYS A 140 14.85 -19.89 14.33
C LYS A 140 14.21 -18.81 15.19
N LEU A 141 13.05 -18.29 14.80
CA LEU A 141 12.33 -17.26 15.56
C LEU A 141 11.86 -17.78 16.93
N LEU A 142 11.39 -19.04 16.99
CA LEU A 142 10.98 -19.67 18.24
C LEU A 142 12.18 -19.83 19.19
N HIS A 143 13.33 -20.26 18.68
CA HIS A 143 14.55 -20.32 19.47
C HIS A 143 14.95 -18.93 20.01
N LEU A 144 14.97 -17.91 19.15
CA LEU A 144 15.29 -16.53 19.55
C LEU A 144 14.31 -15.97 20.60
N LYS A 145 13.04 -16.36 20.54
CA LYS A 145 12.05 -16.04 21.57
C LYS A 145 12.39 -16.75 22.89
N ASN A 146 12.68 -18.06 22.86
CA ASN A 146 12.92 -18.86 24.06
C ASN A 146 14.17 -18.41 24.83
N ILE A 147 15.20 -17.92 24.14
CA ILE A 147 16.38 -17.32 24.78
C ILE A 147 16.15 -15.87 25.22
N GLY A 148 14.97 -15.31 25.03
CA GLY A 148 14.61 -13.94 25.41
C GLY A 148 15.06 -12.84 24.45
N PHE A 149 15.67 -13.16 23.31
CA PHE A 149 16.14 -12.18 22.33
C PHE A 149 14.99 -11.48 21.59
N LEU A 150 13.90 -12.21 21.32
CA LEU A 150 12.66 -11.64 20.78
C LEU A 150 11.60 -11.55 21.87
N THR A 151 10.91 -10.42 21.92
CA THR A 151 9.70 -10.28 22.74
C THR A 151 8.55 -11.12 22.16
N ASP A 152 7.56 -11.46 23.00
CA ASP A 152 6.34 -12.16 22.56
C ASP A 152 5.63 -11.45 21.41
N SER A 153 5.57 -10.12 21.46
CA SER A 153 4.93 -9.30 20.43
C SER A 153 5.69 -9.33 19.11
N GLU A 154 7.02 -9.24 19.14
CA GLU A 154 7.88 -9.35 17.96
C GLU A 154 7.83 -10.75 17.34
N TYR A 155 7.85 -11.80 18.18
CA TYR A 155 7.68 -13.17 17.71
C TYR A 155 6.31 -13.34 17.03
N LYS A 156 5.22 -12.91 17.68
CA LYS A 156 3.87 -13.01 17.10
C LYS A 156 3.74 -12.21 15.80
N PHE A 157 4.40 -11.06 15.71
CA PHE A 157 4.43 -10.24 14.50
C PHE A 157 5.23 -10.91 13.38
N THR A 158 6.41 -11.46 13.67
CA THR A 158 7.33 -12.00 12.66
C THR A 158 7.09 -13.45 12.27
N ARG A 159 6.34 -14.20 13.08
CA ARG A 159 6.03 -15.61 12.83
C ARG A 159 5.36 -15.76 11.44
N PRO A 160 5.97 -16.53 10.52
CA PRO A 160 5.35 -16.84 9.24
C PRO A 160 4.14 -17.77 9.45
N VAL A 161 3.09 -17.56 8.66
CA VAL A 161 1.90 -18.40 8.63
C VAL A 161 1.34 -18.37 7.21
N GLY A 162 1.32 -19.51 6.54
CA GLY A 162 0.68 -19.66 5.23
C GLY A 162 1.37 -18.84 4.15
N SER A 163 2.71 -18.93 4.09
CA SER A 163 3.51 -18.17 3.15
C SER A 163 3.28 -18.63 1.71
N GLN A 164 3.47 -17.70 0.77
CA GLN A 164 3.44 -17.95 -0.66
C GLN A 164 4.80 -17.59 -1.29
N PRO A 165 5.17 -18.21 -2.42
CA PRO A 165 6.36 -17.83 -3.14
C PRO A 165 6.27 -16.36 -3.62
N GLY A 166 7.43 -15.72 -3.73
CA GLY A 166 7.53 -14.38 -4.29
C GLY A 166 7.06 -14.37 -5.74
N LYS A 167 6.36 -13.30 -6.15
CA LYS A 167 5.82 -13.17 -7.50
C LYS A 167 6.62 -12.17 -8.30
N ALA A 168 7.17 -12.61 -9.43
CA ALA A 168 7.91 -11.74 -10.33
C ALA A 168 6.99 -11.14 -11.40
N TYR A 169 7.17 -9.86 -11.71
CA TYR A 169 6.47 -9.18 -12.82
C TYR A 169 7.32 -8.02 -13.37
N GLY A 170 7.06 -7.64 -14.62
CA GLY A 170 7.76 -6.58 -15.33
C GLY A 170 6.92 -5.31 -15.43
N LEU A 171 7.53 -4.16 -15.15
CA LEU A 171 6.94 -2.86 -15.43
C LEU A 171 7.57 -2.24 -16.70
N PRO A 172 6.78 -1.86 -17.72
CA PRO A 172 7.31 -1.30 -18.95
C PRO A 172 7.94 0.08 -18.74
N LYS A 173 9.18 0.25 -19.20
CA LYS A 173 9.88 1.55 -19.25
C LYS A 173 9.50 2.27 -20.54
N ILE A 174 8.36 2.94 -20.53
CA ILE A 174 7.78 3.63 -21.70
C ILE A 174 8.63 4.80 -22.21
N ASP A 175 9.57 5.29 -21.39
CA ASP A 175 10.53 6.35 -21.72
C ASP A 175 11.80 5.86 -22.43
N LYS A 176 11.88 4.55 -22.75
CA LYS A 176 13.04 3.91 -23.35
C LYS A 176 12.66 3.20 -24.66
N ASP A 177 13.56 3.27 -25.63
CA ASP A 177 13.40 2.57 -26.90
C ASP A 177 13.27 1.06 -26.71
N GLY A 178 12.39 0.43 -27.47
CA GLY A 178 12.06 -0.99 -27.35
C GLY A 178 11.21 -1.35 -26.12
N VAL A 179 10.89 -0.38 -25.26
CA VAL A 179 10.05 -0.53 -24.05
C VAL A 179 10.49 -1.74 -23.20
N PRO A 180 11.75 -1.74 -22.70
CA PRO A 180 12.25 -2.80 -21.84
C PRO A 180 11.46 -2.90 -20.54
N LEU A 181 11.42 -4.09 -19.96
CA LEU A 181 10.75 -4.32 -18.68
C LEU A 181 11.71 -4.11 -17.50
N ARG A 182 11.21 -3.49 -16.42
CA ARG A 182 11.84 -3.54 -15.10
C ARG A 182 11.26 -4.70 -14.32
N SER A 183 12.06 -5.73 -14.07
CA SER A 183 11.65 -6.85 -13.21
C SER A 183 11.50 -6.38 -11.76
N ILE A 184 10.36 -6.71 -11.16
CA ILE A 184 10.02 -6.50 -9.76
C ILE A 184 9.70 -7.87 -9.15
N ILE A 185 10.31 -8.16 -8.01
CA ILE A 185 9.98 -9.33 -7.20
C ILE A 185 9.12 -8.86 -6.02
N SER A 186 7.86 -9.28 -6.00
CA SER A 186 6.95 -9.03 -4.89
C SER A 186 7.27 -9.98 -3.74
N ALA A 187 7.66 -9.41 -2.59
CA ALA A 187 7.82 -10.13 -1.34
C ALA A 187 6.52 -10.18 -0.49
N CYS A 188 5.37 -9.77 -1.06
CA CYS A 188 4.11 -9.78 -0.31
C CYS A 188 3.65 -11.22 -0.05
N GLY A 189 3.44 -11.56 1.21
CA GLY A 189 3.05 -12.89 1.67
C GLY A 189 4.20 -13.90 1.67
N THR A 190 5.45 -13.50 1.43
CA THR A 190 6.59 -14.43 1.56
C THR A 190 6.91 -14.70 3.02
N PHE A 191 7.57 -15.82 3.29
CA PHE A 191 7.88 -16.29 4.65
C PHE A 191 8.65 -15.26 5.49
N ASN A 192 9.47 -14.42 4.85
CA ASN A 192 10.31 -13.43 5.52
C ASN A 192 9.73 -12.00 5.53
N GLU A 193 8.56 -11.73 4.91
CA GLU A 193 8.04 -10.36 4.74
C GLU A 193 7.97 -9.57 6.07
N LYS A 194 7.36 -10.17 7.09
CA LYS A 194 7.16 -9.52 8.39
C LYS A 194 8.46 -9.37 9.16
N LEU A 195 9.37 -10.34 9.05
CA LEU A 195 10.71 -10.22 9.61
C LEU A 195 11.48 -9.07 8.95
N SER A 196 11.44 -8.94 7.63
CA SER A 196 12.06 -7.84 6.90
C SER A 196 11.53 -6.48 7.35
N LYS A 197 10.21 -6.35 7.60
CA LYS A 197 9.60 -5.14 8.18
C LYS A 197 10.14 -4.83 9.58
N LEU A 198 10.22 -5.84 10.45
CA LEU A 198 10.79 -5.67 11.79
C LEU A 198 12.25 -5.19 11.73
N LEU A 199 13.07 -5.84 10.90
CA LEU A 199 14.48 -5.48 10.70
C LEU A 199 14.62 -4.06 10.13
N ALA A 200 13.84 -3.70 9.11
CA ALA A 200 13.86 -2.36 8.53
C ALA A 200 13.56 -1.27 9.57
N ASN A 201 12.63 -1.54 10.50
CA ASN A 201 12.31 -0.64 11.60
C ASN A 201 13.49 -0.51 12.59
N LYS A 202 14.11 -1.63 12.98
CA LYS A 202 15.28 -1.62 13.88
C LYS A 202 16.50 -0.92 13.25
N LEU A 203 16.69 -1.10 11.94
CA LEU A 203 17.81 -0.53 11.19
C LEU A 203 17.58 0.92 10.73
N LYS A 204 16.38 1.48 10.95
CA LYS A 204 16.01 2.81 10.45
C LYS A 204 17.00 3.91 10.85
N ARG A 205 17.54 3.86 12.07
CA ARG A 205 18.53 4.82 12.58
C ARG A 205 19.87 4.80 11.83
N LEU A 206 20.23 3.68 11.22
CA LEU A 206 21.50 3.56 10.48
C LEU A 206 21.43 4.16 9.08
N ARG A 207 20.21 4.45 8.59
CA ARG A 207 19.96 5.01 7.26
C ARG A 207 20.10 6.53 7.21
N THR A 208 20.19 7.22 8.34
CA THR A 208 20.32 8.67 8.38
C THR A 208 21.78 9.07 8.21
N SER A 209 22.05 9.93 7.22
CA SER A 209 23.36 10.54 6.97
C SER A 209 23.14 12.02 6.62
N PRO A 210 24.04 12.94 7.02
CA PRO A 210 23.98 14.34 6.58
C PRO A 210 24.09 14.49 5.05
N THR A 211 24.58 13.47 4.34
CA THR A 211 24.69 13.45 2.87
C THR A 211 23.46 12.91 2.15
N ILE A 212 22.44 12.45 2.88
CA ILE A 212 21.22 11.89 2.30
C ILE A 212 20.09 12.91 2.42
N VAL A 213 19.52 13.26 1.26
CA VAL A 213 18.33 14.10 1.20
C VAL A 213 17.09 13.20 1.10
N ILE A 214 16.10 13.46 1.95
CA ILE A 214 14.97 12.55 2.19
C ILE A 214 13.90 12.67 1.09
N ASP A 215 13.71 13.87 0.56
CA ASP A 215 12.67 14.16 -0.43
C ASP A 215 13.07 15.33 -1.35
N THR A 216 12.34 15.45 -2.45
CA THR A 216 12.59 16.47 -3.48
C THR A 216 12.41 17.90 -2.97
N PHE A 217 11.48 18.15 -2.04
CA PHE A 217 11.24 19.51 -1.53
C PHE A 217 12.39 19.97 -0.64
N LYS A 218 12.90 19.08 0.22
CA LYS A 218 14.09 19.31 1.04
C LYS A 218 15.32 19.53 0.15
N PHE A 219 15.46 18.74 -0.92
CA PHE A 219 16.55 18.92 -1.89
C PHE A 219 16.54 20.31 -2.53
N VAL A 220 15.38 20.74 -3.05
CA VAL A 220 15.24 22.07 -3.66
C VAL A 220 15.53 23.18 -2.64
N LYS A 221 15.03 23.04 -1.41
CA LYS A 221 15.27 24.02 -0.34
C LYS A 221 16.75 24.10 0.04
N GLU A 222 17.44 22.98 0.19
CA GLU A 222 18.88 22.95 0.49
C GLU A 222 19.68 23.59 -0.64
N LEU A 223 19.34 23.29 -1.89
CA LEU A 223 20.01 23.84 -3.07
C LEU A 223 19.79 25.36 -3.21
N GLN A 224 18.60 25.87 -2.91
CA GLN A 224 18.31 27.32 -2.90
C GLN A 224 19.07 28.08 -1.80
N ASN A 225 19.32 27.43 -0.66
CA ASN A 225 20.05 28.04 0.46
C ASN A 225 21.57 27.87 0.34
N LEU A 226 22.05 27.13 -0.67
CA LEU A 226 23.45 26.85 -0.88
C LEU A 226 24.16 28.13 -1.37
N LYS A 227 24.90 28.78 -0.47
CA LYS A 227 25.74 29.92 -0.82
C LYS A 227 27.13 29.42 -1.21
N LEU A 228 27.47 29.56 -2.48
CA LEU A 228 28.75 29.14 -3.02
C LEU A 228 29.63 30.37 -3.22
N ASN A 229 30.78 30.40 -2.54
CA ASN A 229 31.68 31.56 -2.48
C ASN A 229 32.57 31.74 -3.73
N THR A 230 32.30 31.00 -4.82
CA THR A 230 33.16 30.98 -6.01
C THR A 230 32.32 31.02 -7.27
N THR A 231 32.84 31.63 -8.33
CA THR A 231 32.17 31.75 -9.64
C THR A 231 32.38 30.53 -10.54
N ASN A 232 33.36 29.67 -10.24
CA ASN A 232 33.70 28.48 -11.03
C ASN A 232 33.07 27.20 -10.43
N ILE A 233 31.74 27.15 -10.42
CA ILE A 233 30.99 26.00 -9.89
C ILE A 233 30.63 25.06 -11.04
N LYS A 234 30.92 23.76 -10.86
CA LYS A 234 30.47 22.70 -11.76
C LYS A 234 29.59 21.73 -10.99
N MET A 235 28.41 21.45 -11.55
CA MET A 235 27.54 20.38 -11.06
C MET A 235 27.84 19.11 -11.83
N VAL A 236 28.02 18.00 -11.11
CA VAL A 236 28.20 16.67 -11.70
C VAL A 236 27.11 15.76 -11.13
N SER A 237 26.45 15.02 -12.01
CA SER A 237 25.41 14.06 -11.65
C SER A 237 25.88 12.65 -12.00
N PHE A 238 25.65 11.71 -11.08
CA PHE A 238 25.97 10.30 -11.26
C PHE A 238 24.69 9.48 -11.07
N ASP A 239 24.47 8.51 -11.95
CA ASP A 239 23.38 7.54 -11.81
C ASP A 239 23.95 6.13 -11.61
N ILE A 240 23.31 5.36 -10.72
CA ILE A 240 23.73 4.00 -10.39
C ILE A 240 22.91 3.02 -11.22
N ILE A 241 23.59 2.24 -12.06
CA ILE A 241 22.96 1.19 -12.86
C ILE A 241 22.63 0.00 -11.95
N SER A 242 21.35 -0.35 -11.89
CA SER A 242 20.85 -1.60 -11.26
C SER A 242 21.26 -1.77 -9.79
N LEU A 243 21.13 -0.71 -8.99
CA LEU A 243 21.52 -0.67 -7.57
C LEU A 243 21.08 -1.92 -6.78
N PHE A 244 19.81 -2.34 -6.89
CA PHE A 244 19.25 -3.41 -6.07
C PHE A 244 19.92 -4.78 -6.24
N ILE A 245 20.43 -5.10 -7.42
CA ILE A 245 21.09 -6.39 -7.70
C ILE A 245 22.61 -6.33 -7.50
N ARG A 246 23.19 -5.13 -7.32
CA ARG A 246 24.64 -4.91 -7.19
C ARG A 246 25.08 -4.57 -5.77
N VAL A 247 24.22 -4.72 -4.77
CA VAL A 247 24.58 -4.49 -3.37
C VAL A 247 25.50 -5.63 -2.88
N PRO A 248 26.74 -5.34 -2.42
CA PRO A 248 27.61 -6.38 -1.86
C PRO A 248 27.09 -6.81 -0.49
N LEU A 249 26.27 -7.85 -0.46
CA LEU A 249 25.49 -8.24 0.73
C LEU A 249 26.37 -8.52 1.95
N ALA A 250 27.42 -9.33 1.82
CA ALA A 250 28.32 -9.69 2.92
C ALA A 250 28.94 -8.43 3.56
N ARG A 251 29.58 -7.59 2.75
CA ARG A 251 30.17 -6.32 3.20
C ARG A 251 29.13 -5.38 3.81
N THR A 252 27.92 -5.35 3.26
CA THR A 252 26.84 -4.51 3.78
C THR A 252 26.38 -4.99 5.16
N ILE A 253 26.27 -6.32 5.35
CA ILE A 253 25.94 -6.93 6.64
C ILE A 253 27.03 -6.59 7.67
N ASP A 254 28.30 -6.75 7.32
CA ASP A 254 29.43 -6.38 8.19
C ASP A 254 29.36 -4.92 8.64
N LEU A 255 29.14 -3.99 7.71
CA LEU A 255 29.03 -2.57 8.01
C LEU A 255 27.82 -2.26 8.91
N ILE A 256 26.72 -2.99 8.76
CA ILE A 256 25.55 -2.85 9.64
C ILE A 256 25.90 -3.32 11.04
N LEU A 257 26.54 -4.48 11.18
CA LEU A 257 26.96 -5.02 12.46
C LEU A 257 27.95 -4.07 13.16
N ASP A 258 28.94 -3.55 12.44
CA ASP A 258 29.91 -2.59 12.97
C ASP A 258 29.24 -1.34 13.54
N LYS A 259 28.26 -0.79 12.82
CA LYS A 259 27.50 0.39 13.28
C LYS A 259 26.51 0.07 14.40
N MET A 260 26.05 -1.18 14.51
CA MET A 260 25.15 -1.58 15.59
C MET A 260 25.87 -1.88 16.89
N TYR A 261 27.08 -2.43 16.81
CA TYR A 261 27.83 -3.01 17.91
C TYR A 261 29.20 -2.33 18.08
N GLU A 262 29.25 -0.99 18.06
CA GLU A 262 30.47 -0.19 18.28
C GLU A 262 31.31 -0.73 19.48
N PRO A 263 32.63 -0.46 19.53
CA PRO A 263 33.56 -1.08 20.50
C PRO A 263 33.14 -0.99 21.99
N THR A 264 32.29 -0.02 22.34
CA THR A 264 31.76 0.20 23.70
C THR A 264 30.29 -0.21 23.84
N HIS A 265 29.85 -1.26 23.15
CA HIS A 265 28.45 -1.71 23.21
C HIS A 265 28.15 -2.55 24.47
N THR A 266 27.26 -2.03 25.33
CA THR A 266 26.82 -2.67 26.58
C THR A 266 25.53 -3.48 26.40
N CYS A 267 25.52 -4.52 25.55
CA CYS A 267 24.38 -5.46 25.54
C CYS A 267 24.43 -6.40 26.74
N SER A 268 23.27 -6.65 27.34
CA SER A 268 23.07 -7.78 28.25
C SER A 268 23.00 -9.14 27.53
N PHE A 269 22.68 -9.16 26.23
CA PHE A 269 22.70 -10.35 25.37
C PHE A 269 24.09 -10.60 24.76
N SER A 270 25.14 -10.48 25.58
CA SER A 270 26.56 -10.53 25.20
C SER A 270 27.09 -11.92 24.84
N GLU A 271 26.22 -12.95 24.77
CA GLU A 271 26.63 -14.33 24.44
C GLU A 271 26.70 -14.62 22.94
N LEU A 272 26.18 -13.74 22.07
CA LEU A 272 26.36 -13.86 20.62
C LEU A 272 27.33 -12.77 20.15
N LYS A 273 28.62 -13.11 20.18
CA LYS A 273 29.68 -12.27 19.61
C LYS A 273 29.57 -12.32 18.09
N ARG A 274 30.17 -11.33 17.42
CA ARG A 274 30.31 -11.31 15.94
C ARG A 274 30.83 -12.64 15.37
N ALA A 275 31.71 -13.32 16.11
CA ALA A 275 32.29 -14.61 15.75
C ALA A 275 31.29 -15.79 15.78
N ASP A 276 30.17 -15.68 16.50
CA ASP A 276 29.16 -16.74 16.61
C ASP A 276 28.11 -16.67 15.47
N LEU A 277 28.20 -15.64 14.61
CA LEU A 277 27.34 -15.39 13.45
C LEU A 277 28.07 -15.60 12.11
N CYS A 278 29.38 -15.87 12.12
CA CYS A 278 30.18 -16.25 10.95
C CYS A 278 30.41 -17.77 10.92
#